data_AF-A0A2B7GP20-F1
#
_entry.id   AF-A0A2B7GP20-F1
#
_cell.length_a   1.000
_cell.length_b   1.000
_cell.length_c   1.000
_cell.angle_alpha   90.00
_cell.angle_beta   90.00
_cell.angle_gamma   90.00
#
_symmetry.space_group_name_H-M   'P 1'
#
loop_
_entity.id
_entity.type
_entity.pdbx_description
1 polymer ?
#
loop_
_entity_poly.entity_id
_entity_poly.type
_entity_poly.pdbx_seq_one_letter_code
_entity_poly.pdbx_strand_id
1 'polypeptide(L)'
;MIERLRIVYERLTAGGSTAEKALQSGIWVAGINVTDRILQLLKVIILARLLSPAAFGLLGIALLVIAALRQFSKLGFDEALIQHQDDDVDAYLNTAWVMKIVRGFGIAVVAFLAAPYLAVFFSEPQA
;
A
#
# COMPACT_ATOMS: atom_id res chain seq x y z
N MET A 1 -0.24 -30.51 -18.42
CA MET A 1 0.04 -29.05 -18.33
C MET A 1 -0.01 -28.57 -16.89
N ILE A 2 -1.06 -28.91 -16.13
CA ILE A 2 -1.22 -28.61 -14.69
C ILE A 2 -0.08 -29.20 -13.84
N GLU A 3 0.41 -30.40 -14.16
CA GLU A 3 1.51 -31.04 -13.42
C GLU A 3 2.85 -30.27 -13.49
N ARG A 4 3.18 -29.68 -14.64
CA ARG A 4 4.41 -28.88 -14.77
C ARG A 4 4.31 -27.55 -14.02
N LEU A 5 3.11 -26.97 -13.96
CA LEU A 5 2.85 -25.76 -13.18
C LEU A 5 2.92 -26.06 -11.68
N ARG A 6 2.42 -27.23 -11.24
CA ARG A 6 2.53 -27.70 -9.86
C ARG A 6 3.98 -27.96 -9.44
N ILE A 7 4.80 -28.57 -10.29
CA ILE A 7 6.23 -28.79 -10.01
C ILE A 7 7.02 -27.49 -9.93
N VAL A 8 6.71 -26.51 -10.79
CA VAL A 8 7.32 -25.16 -10.71
C VAL A 8 6.87 -24.44 -9.43
N TYR A 9 5.59 -24.56 -9.07
CA TYR A 9 5.03 -24.01 -7.85
C TYR A 9 5.65 -24.66 -6.59
N GLU A 10 5.75 -25.98 -6.53
CA GLU A 10 6.34 -26.74 -5.41
C GLU A 10 7.84 -26.47 -5.25
N ARG A 11 8.61 -26.35 -6.35
CA ARG A 11 10.02 -25.89 -6.27
C ARG A 11 10.18 -24.46 -5.77
N LEU A 12 9.16 -23.63 -5.99
CA LEU A 12 9.11 -22.26 -5.49
C LEU A 12 8.42 -22.14 -4.12
N THR A 13 7.83 -23.19 -3.55
CA THR A 13 7.06 -23.03 -2.29
C THR A 13 7.23 -24.16 -1.27
N ALA A 14 7.97 -25.23 -1.56
CA ALA A 14 8.13 -26.35 -0.64
C ALA A 14 9.60 -26.72 -0.39
N GLY A 15 10.11 -26.43 0.83
CA GLY A 15 11.14 -27.28 1.46
C GLY A 15 12.60 -26.78 1.61
N GLY A 16 12.87 -25.47 1.64
CA GLY A 16 14.24 -24.93 1.84
C GLY A 16 14.59 -24.52 3.29
N SER A 17 15.88 -24.32 3.58
CA SER A 17 16.35 -23.74 4.85
C SER A 17 15.74 -22.34 5.10
N THR A 18 15.70 -21.87 6.34
CA THR A 18 15.16 -20.53 6.68
C THR A 18 15.80 -19.42 5.84
N ALA A 19 17.09 -19.55 5.52
CA ALA A 19 17.81 -18.61 4.67
C ALA A 19 17.28 -18.59 3.23
N GLU A 20 16.95 -19.75 2.66
CA GLU A 20 16.42 -19.86 1.30
C GLU A 20 15.02 -19.26 1.19
N LYS A 21 14.14 -19.52 2.17
CA LYS A 21 12.81 -18.89 2.25
C LYS A 21 12.88 -17.38 2.42
N ALA A 22 13.82 -16.89 3.23
CA ALA A 22 14.05 -15.46 3.43
C ALA A 22 14.55 -14.79 2.15
N LEU A 23 15.48 -15.42 1.42
CA LEU A 23 15.97 -14.93 0.14
C LEU A 23 14.85 -14.86 -0.89
N GLN A 24 14.05 -15.91 -1.00
CA GLN A 24 12.95 -15.95 -1.95
C GLN A 24 11.88 -14.90 -1.65
N SER A 25 11.47 -14.78 -0.38
CA SER A 25 10.53 -13.75 0.06
C SER A 25 11.09 -12.35 -0.15
N GLY A 26 12.40 -12.18 0.10
CA GLY A 26 13.12 -10.93 -0.15
C GLY A 26 13.10 -10.52 -1.62
N ILE A 27 13.36 -11.45 -2.54
CA ILE A 27 13.27 -11.20 -3.99
C ILE A 27 11.85 -10.78 -4.38
N TRP A 28 10.83 -11.46 -3.85
CA TRP A 28 9.44 -11.13 -4.14
C TRP A 28 9.05 -9.73 -3.64
N VAL A 29 9.36 -9.41 -2.39
CA VAL A 29 9.10 -8.09 -1.79
C VAL A 29 9.90 -6.99 -2.51
N ALA A 30 11.14 -7.26 -2.91
CA ALA A 30 11.94 -6.33 -3.70
C ALA A 30 11.29 -6.08 -5.07
N GLY A 31 10.82 -7.13 -5.75
CA GLY A 31 10.09 -7.03 -7.01
C GLY A 31 8.86 -6.14 -6.89
N ILE A 32 7.99 -6.40 -5.90
CA ILE A 32 6.81 -5.58 -5.61
C ILE A 32 7.20 -4.12 -5.39
N ASN A 33 8.18 -3.86 -4.51
CA ASN A 33 8.60 -2.49 -4.19
C ASN A 33 9.17 -1.75 -5.39
N VAL A 34 10.00 -2.42 -6.21
CA VAL A 34 10.58 -1.83 -7.43
C VAL A 34 9.47 -1.51 -8.43
N THR A 35 8.54 -2.43 -8.65
CA THR A 35 7.39 -2.21 -9.52
C THR A 35 6.54 -1.04 -9.04
N ASP A 36 6.21 -0.96 -7.75
CA ASP A 36 5.44 0.15 -7.18
C ASP A 36 6.14 1.50 -7.39
N ARG A 37 7.47 1.54 -7.20
CA ARG A 37 8.28 2.75 -7.41
C ARG A 37 8.30 3.16 -8.88
N ILE A 38 8.44 2.21 -9.80
CA ILE A 38 8.37 2.46 -11.24
C ILE A 38 7.00 3.02 -11.59
N LEU A 39 5.91 2.39 -11.13
CA LEU A 39 4.54 2.86 -11.36
C LEU A 39 4.30 4.26 -10.77
N GLN A 40 4.87 4.55 -9.60
CA GLN A 40 4.78 5.86 -8.98
C GLN A 40 5.51 6.93 -9.80
N LEU A 41 6.72 6.64 -10.27
CA LEU A 41 7.47 7.54 -11.16
C LEU A 41 6.72 7.78 -12.47
N LEU A 42 6.22 6.72 -13.09
CA LEU A 42 5.40 6.81 -14.31
C LEU A 42 4.16 7.68 -14.07
N LYS A 43 3.45 7.49 -12.96
CA LYS A 43 2.30 8.32 -12.60
C LYS A 43 2.68 9.80 -12.50
N VAL A 44 3.78 10.13 -11.82
CA VAL A 44 4.24 11.53 -11.69
C VAL A 44 4.62 12.12 -13.05
N ILE A 45 5.33 11.36 -13.90
CA ILE A 45 5.70 11.81 -15.26
C ILE A 45 4.46 12.07 -16.12
N ILE A 46 3.48 11.16 -16.08
CA ILE A 46 2.22 11.31 -16.81
C ILE A 46 1.47 12.55 -16.31
N LEU A 47 1.33 12.70 -14.99
CA LEU A 47 0.69 13.87 -14.40
C LEU A 47 1.44 15.17 -14.75
N ALA A 48 2.77 15.15 -14.82
CA ALA A 48 3.57 16.34 -15.18
C ALA A 48 3.33 16.79 -16.62
N ARG A 49 2.91 15.88 -17.50
CA ARG A 49 2.52 16.20 -18.87
C ARG A 49 1.06 16.65 -19.00
N LEU A 50 0.18 16.13 -18.14
CA LEU A 50 -1.26 16.42 -18.20
C LEU A 50 -1.66 17.67 -17.40
N LEU A 51 -1.00 17.91 -16.27
CA LEU A 51 -1.32 19.02 -15.37
C LEU A 51 -0.62 20.30 -15.80
N SER A 52 -1.29 21.43 -15.54
CA SER A 52 -0.63 22.73 -15.61
C SER A 52 0.39 22.87 -14.47
N PRO A 53 1.38 23.77 -14.59
CA PRO A 53 2.34 24.04 -13.52
C PRO A 53 1.66 24.40 -12.18
N ALA A 54 0.54 25.13 -12.22
CA ALA A 54 -0.24 25.47 -11.02
C ALA A 54 -0.89 24.23 -10.37
N ALA A 55 -1.46 23.33 -11.17
CA ALA A 55 -2.05 22.09 -10.67
C ALA A 55 -1.01 21.09 -10.11
N PHE A 56 0.27 21.26 -10.45
CA PHE A 56 1.35 20.47 -9.87
C PHE A 56 1.61 20.82 -8.39
N GLY A 57 1.41 22.07 -8.00
CA GLY A 57 1.47 22.50 -6.60
C GLY A 57 0.40 21.83 -5.75
N LEU A 58 -0.84 21.81 -6.25
CA LEU A 58 -1.98 21.10 -5.65
C LEU A 58 -1.71 19.60 -5.49
N LEU A 59 -1.13 18.96 -6.51
CA LEU A 59 -0.71 17.57 -6.42
C LEU A 59 0.33 17.35 -5.31
N GLY A 60 1.29 18.26 -5.16
CA GLY A 60 2.29 18.21 -4.09
C GLY A 60 1.66 18.26 -2.70
N ILE A 61 0.72 19.19 -2.47
CA ILE A 61 -0.04 19.29 -1.22
C ILE A 61 -0.81 17.99 -0.95
N ALA A 62 -1.53 17.48 -1.94
CA ALA A 62 -2.28 16.23 -1.82
C ALA A 62 -1.34 15.05 -1.45
N LEU A 63 -0.17 14.94 -2.09
CA LEU A 63 0.79 13.88 -1.79
C LEU A 63 1.36 14.00 -0.36
N LEU A 64 1.63 15.21 0.12
CA LEU A 64 2.08 15.44 1.50
C LEU A 64 1.02 15.01 2.51
N VAL A 65 -0.24 15.39 2.29
CA VAL A 65 -1.37 15.01 3.16
C VAL A 65 -1.58 13.50 3.15
N ILE A 66 -1.55 12.86 1.98
CA ILE A 66 -1.65 11.40 1.84
C ILE A 66 -0.49 10.71 2.58
N ALA A 67 0.74 11.21 2.46
CA ALA A 67 1.89 10.65 3.16
C ALA A 67 1.74 10.74 4.68
N ALA A 68 1.29 11.89 5.20
CA ALA A 68 1.01 12.08 6.61
C ALA A 68 -0.07 11.11 7.10
N LEU A 69 -1.22 11.05 6.41
CA LEU A 69 -2.33 10.16 6.78
C LEU A 69 -1.92 8.68 6.76
N ARG A 70 -1.11 8.26 5.78
CA ARG A 70 -0.61 6.88 5.71
C ARG A 70 0.23 6.52 6.94
N GLN A 71 1.05 7.44 7.43
CA GLN A 71 1.92 7.20 8.58
C GLN A 71 1.13 6.89 9.85
N PHE A 72 0.03 7.62 10.09
CA PHE A 72 -0.83 7.41 11.26
C PHE A 72 -1.74 6.19 11.15
N SER A 73 -1.77 5.57 9.99
CA SER A 73 -2.81 4.62 9.66
C SER A 73 -2.32 3.17 9.66
N LYS A 74 -1.04 2.90 9.87
CA LYS A 74 -0.53 1.53 9.92
C LYS A 74 -0.92 0.85 11.25
N LEU A 75 -1.88 -0.07 11.18
CA LEU A 75 -2.47 -0.73 12.37
C LEU A 75 -1.91 -2.14 12.67
N GLY A 76 -1.02 -2.69 11.83
CA GLY A 76 -0.38 -3.98 12.11
C GLY A 76 -1.20 -5.24 11.80
N PHE A 77 -2.35 -5.11 11.12
CA PHE A 77 -3.23 -6.27 10.85
C PHE A 77 -2.58 -7.35 9.99
N ASP A 78 -1.79 -6.95 8.99
CA ASP A 78 -1.08 -7.90 8.13
C ASP A 78 -0.01 -8.65 8.92
N GLU A 79 0.76 -7.93 9.74
CA GLU A 79 1.76 -8.51 10.62
C GLU A 79 1.16 -9.47 11.65
N ALA A 80 0.00 -9.13 12.23
CA ALA A 80 -0.71 -9.98 13.19
C ALA A 80 -1.22 -11.29 12.58
N LEU A 81 -1.79 -11.23 11.36
CA LEU A 81 -2.24 -12.41 10.61
C LEU A 81 -1.07 -13.31 10.22
N ILE A 82 0.07 -12.73 9.80
CA ILE A 82 1.29 -13.50 9.47
C ILE A 82 1.86 -14.20 10.71
N GLN A 83 1.80 -13.56 11.89
CA GLN A 83 2.34 -14.15 13.12
C GLN A 83 1.50 -15.33 13.63
N HIS A 84 0.17 -15.28 13.47
CA HIS A 84 -0.76 -16.32 13.93
C HIS A 84 -1.19 -17.25 12.79
N GLN A 85 -0.30 -17.48 11.82
CA GLN A 85 -0.59 -18.28 10.62
C GLN A 85 -1.00 -19.74 10.91
N ASP A 86 -0.65 -20.27 12.08
CA ASP A 86 -0.98 -21.64 12.50
C ASP A 86 -2.36 -21.75 13.20
N ASP A 87 -3.00 -20.62 13.52
CA ASP A 87 -4.38 -20.56 14.00
C ASP A 87 -5.37 -20.62 12.81
N ASP A 88 -6.67 -20.72 13.08
CA ASP A 88 -7.72 -20.57 12.05
C ASP A 88 -7.78 -19.11 11.55
N VAL A 89 -6.77 -18.70 10.79
CA VAL A 89 -6.60 -17.37 10.21
C VAL A 89 -7.83 -16.98 9.39
N ASP A 90 -8.43 -17.96 8.71
CA ASP A 90 -9.61 -17.77 7.88
C ASP A 90 -10.78 -17.19 8.68
N ALA A 91 -10.92 -17.57 9.95
CA ALA A 91 -11.92 -16.99 10.86
C ALA A 91 -11.72 -15.47 11.10
N TYR A 92 -10.47 -14.98 11.02
CA TYR A 92 -10.13 -13.58 11.27
C TYR A 92 -10.01 -12.73 9.99
N LEU A 93 -9.92 -13.35 8.81
CA LEU A 93 -9.76 -12.62 7.54
C LEU A 93 -10.89 -11.63 7.29
N ASN A 94 -12.14 -12.04 7.54
CA ASN A 94 -13.30 -11.15 7.38
C ASN A 94 -13.22 -9.94 8.30
N THR A 95 -12.84 -10.16 9.56
CA THR A 95 -12.67 -9.09 10.54
C THR A 95 -11.55 -8.14 10.12
N ALA A 96 -10.38 -8.67 9.75
CA ALA A 96 -9.24 -7.86 9.29
C ALA A 96 -9.61 -7.03 8.05
N TRP A 97 -10.35 -7.62 7.11
CA TRP A 97 -10.82 -6.91 5.92
C TRP A 97 -11.80 -5.78 6.24
N VAL A 98 -12.79 -6.03 7.10
CA VAL A 98 -13.73 -5.00 7.57
C VAL A 98 -12.98 -3.88 8.31
N MET A 99 -12.02 -4.22 9.18
CA MET A 99 -11.21 -3.22 9.88
C MET A 99 -10.40 -2.36 8.90
N LYS A 100 -9.84 -2.94 7.83
CA LYS A 100 -9.16 -2.17 6.77
C LYS A 100 -10.12 -1.22 6.05
N ILE A 101 -11.36 -1.63 5.77
CA ILE A 101 -12.38 -0.78 5.15
C ILE A 101 -12.77 0.36 6.09
N VAL A 102 -13.12 0.06 7.34
CA VAL A 102 -13.51 1.05 8.35
C VAL A 102 -12.39 2.07 8.55
N ARG A 103 -11.14 1.59 8.65
CA ARG A 103 -9.94 2.44 8.68
C ARG A 103 -9.86 3.34 7.44
N GLY A 104 -10.01 2.78 6.24
CA GLY A 104 -9.97 3.54 4.98
C GLY A 104 -11.05 4.63 4.93
N PHE A 105 -12.26 4.31 5.35
CA PHE A 105 -13.36 5.27 5.48
C PHE A 105 -13.04 6.35 6.52
N GLY A 106 -12.49 5.99 7.67
CA GLY A 106 -12.03 6.93 8.69
C GLY A 106 -10.98 7.90 8.17
N ILE A 107 -9.98 7.43 7.44
CA ILE A 107 -8.98 8.29 6.78
C ILE A 107 -9.66 9.26 5.81
N ALA A 108 -10.60 8.78 5.00
CA ALA A 108 -11.31 9.61 4.02
C ALA A 108 -12.13 10.71 4.70
N VAL A 109 -12.84 10.39 5.79
CA VAL A 109 -13.59 11.36 6.59
C VAL A 109 -12.65 12.39 7.22
N VAL A 110 -11.53 11.95 7.82
CA VAL A 110 -10.53 12.87 8.39
C VAL A 110 -9.96 13.79 7.32
N ALA A 111 -9.61 13.26 6.14
CA ALA A 111 -9.11 14.06 5.03
C ALA A 111 -10.14 15.10 4.57
N PHE A 112 -11.41 14.69 4.44
CA PHE A 112 -12.49 15.58 4.04
C PHE A 112 -12.74 16.71 5.04
N LEU A 113 -12.77 16.39 6.34
CA LEU A 113 -12.94 17.39 7.40
C LEU A 113 -11.71 18.29 7.54
N ALA A 114 -10.52 17.79 7.22
CA ALA A 114 -9.28 18.55 7.24
C ALA A 114 -9.13 19.50 6.04
N ALA A 115 -9.78 19.22 4.90
CA ALA A 115 -9.65 19.98 3.65
C ALA A 115 -9.74 21.52 3.82
N PRO A 116 -10.77 22.11 4.46
CA PRO A 116 -10.83 23.57 4.61
C PRO A 116 -9.66 24.15 5.43
N TYR A 117 -9.15 23.40 6.41
CA TYR A 117 -8.00 23.83 7.20
C TYR A 117 -6.70 23.74 6.40
N LEU A 118 -6.56 22.71 5.56
CA LEU A 118 -5.42 22.54 4.67
C LEU A 118 -5.38 23.63 3.60
N ALA A 119 -6.52 23.99 3.02
CA ALA A 119 -6.64 25.08 2.06
C ALA A 119 -6.14 26.41 2.64
N VAL A 120 -6.51 26.72 3.90
CA VAL A 120 -6.02 27.91 4.60
C VAL A 120 -4.53 27.80 4.96
N PHE A 121 -4.10 26.65 5.48
CA PHE A 121 -2.71 26.41 5.89
C PHE A 121 -1.72 26.58 4.74
N PHE A 122 -2.05 26.02 3.57
CA PHE A 122 -1.22 26.14 2.37
C PHE A 122 -1.47 27.42 1.57
N SER A 123 -2.40 28.28 2.02
CA SER A 123 -2.83 29.49 1.29
C SER A 123 -3.27 29.19 -0.15
N GLU A 124 -3.91 28.04 -0.36
CA GLU A 124 -4.34 27.52 -1.66
C GLU A 124 -5.82 27.09 -1.58
N PRO A 125 -6.78 27.92 -2.00
CA PRO A 125 -8.21 27.63 -1.88
C PRO A 125 -8.68 26.39 -2.65
N GLN A 126 -7.89 25.93 -3.62
CA GLN A 126 -8.20 24.74 -4.43
C GLN A 126 -7.66 23.43 -3.84
N ALA A 127 -6.91 23.48 -2.72
CA ALA A 127 -6.32 22.31 -2.04
C ALA A 127 -7.36 21.51 -1.25
#